data_AF-R7V107-F1
#
_entry.id   AF-R7V107-F1
#
_cell.length_a   1.000
_cell.length_b   1.000
_cell.length_c   1.000
_cell.angle_alpha   90.00
_cell.angle_beta   90.00
_cell.angle_gamma   90.00
#
_symmetry.space_group_name_H-M   'P 1'
#
loop_
_entity.id
_entity.type
_entity.pdbx_description
1 polymer ?
#
loop_
_entity_poly.entity_id
_entity_poly.type
_entity_poly.pdbx_seq_one_letter_code
_entity_poly.pdbx_strand_id
1 'polypeptide(L)'
;MVCLESTSLPQTSQLKSVSQKKKTQRKKLRMREYCNLKAIVPALASKQSVTKVTVVEEAIKYIDELQMALCGRLYANDHEKDEVSAPYMATVEECSYPEPSPRPQEILVEVNPHYDPRCHSQKTVNTKTVNAKTVNAKTVKSDSRKP
;
A
#
# COMPACT_ATOMS: atom_id res chain seq x y z
N MET A 1 -6.25 62.71 6.72
CA MET A 1 -6.66 61.72 5.70
C MET A 1 -5.57 60.65 5.65
N VAL A 2 -5.75 59.52 6.34
CA VAL A 2 -4.79 58.40 6.31
C VAL A 2 -5.55 57.16 5.86
N CYS A 3 -5.10 56.59 4.75
CA CYS A 3 -5.72 55.46 4.07
C CYS A 3 -5.52 54.17 4.87
N LEU A 4 -6.59 53.38 4.96
CA LEU A 4 -6.64 52.06 5.59
C LEU A 4 -5.91 51.04 4.71
N GLU A 5 -4.97 50.32 5.32
CA GLU A 5 -4.23 49.22 4.70
C GLU A 5 -5.14 47.99 4.56
N SER A 6 -5.32 47.54 3.32
CA SER A 6 -6.17 46.40 2.98
C SER A 6 -5.43 45.10 3.28
N THR A 7 -5.80 44.42 4.36
CA THR A 7 -5.33 43.07 4.66
C THR A 7 -6.05 42.05 3.77
N SER A 8 -5.38 41.57 2.72
CA SER A 8 -5.88 40.48 1.89
C SER A 8 -5.79 39.14 2.63
N LEU A 9 -6.95 38.52 2.87
CA LEU A 9 -7.08 37.16 3.43
C LEU A 9 -6.48 36.09 2.49
N PRO A 10 -5.77 35.07 3.01
CA PRO A 10 -5.22 33.99 2.19
C PRO A 10 -6.31 33.01 1.73
N GLN A 11 -6.28 32.70 0.44
CA GLN A 11 -7.24 31.86 -0.28
C GLN A 11 -7.29 30.40 0.26
N THR A 12 -8.45 30.01 0.80
CA THR A 12 -8.75 28.67 1.36
C THR A 12 -8.95 27.56 0.30
N SER A 13 -8.84 27.88 -0.99
CA SER A 13 -9.06 26.94 -2.10
C SER A 13 -7.89 25.95 -2.33
N GLN A 14 -6.67 26.31 -1.93
CA GLN A 14 -5.46 25.54 -2.21
C GLN A 14 -5.37 24.23 -1.40
N LEU A 15 -5.85 24.21 -0.15
CA LEU A 15 -5.74 23.05 0.77
C LEU A 15 -6.63 21.86 0.37
N LYS A 16 -7.80 22.13 -0.22
CA LYS A 16 -8.73 21.08 -0.70
C LYS A 16 -8.11 20.28 -1.86
N SER A 17 -7.30 20.93 -2.70
CA SER A 17 -6.65 20.31 -3.85
C SER A 17 -5.57 19.29 -3.48
N VAL A 18 -4.82 19.53 -2.39
CA VAL A 18 -3.72 18.67 -1.94
C VAL A 18 -4.26 17.34 -1.38
N SER A 19 -5.36 17.40 -0.62
CA SER A 19 -6.01 16.20 -0.06
C SER A 19 -6.57 15.29 -1.17
N GLN A 20 -7.18 15.86 -2.21
CA GLN A 20 -7.70 15.10 -3.36
C GLN A 20 -6.57 14.43 -4.17
N LYS A 21 -5.43 15.12 -4.37
CA LYS A 21 -4.25 14.54 -5.02
C LYS A 21 -3.73 13.31 -4.25
N LYS A 22 -3.61 13.41 -2.92
CA LYS A 22 -3.19 12.28 -2.06
C LYS A 22 -4.14 11.09 -2.15
N LYS A 23 -5.47 11.32 -2.10
CA LYS A 23 -6.49 10.26 -2.23
C LYS A 23 -6.40 9.53 -3.58
N THR A 24 -6.22 10.29 -4.66
CA THR A 24 -6.07 9.75 -6.02
C THR A 24 -4.79 8.92 -6.15
N GLN A 25 -3.68 9.40 -5.59
CA GLN A 25 -2.41 8.67 -5.58
C GLN A 25 -2.53 7.34 -4.83
N ARG A 26 -3.15 7.33 -3.64
CA ARG A 26 -3.41 6.10 -2.88
C ARG A 26 -4.29 5.11 -3.66
N LYS A 27 -5.29 5.60 -4.40
CA LYS A 27 -6.12 4.75 -5.27
C LYS A 27 -5.28 4.11 -6.38
N LYS A 28 -4.42 4.88 -7.05
CA LYS A 28 -3.51 4.37 -8.10
C LYS A 28 -2.55 3.32 -7.55
N LEU A 29 -1.94 3.56 -6.40
CA LEU A 29 -1.05 2.60 -5.75
C LEU A 29 -1.77 1.29 -5.45
N ARG A 30 -2.93 1.35 -4.78
CA ARG A 30 -3.72 0.14 -4.48
C ARG A 30 -4.10 -0.65 -5.75
N MET A 31 -4.42 0.04 -6.83
CA MET A 31 -4.75 -0.61 -8.10
C MET A 31 -3.52 -1.30 -8.71
N ARG A 32 -2.35 -0.64 -8.67
CA ARG A 32 -1.08 -1.23 -9.11
C ARG A 32 -0.74 -2.48 -8.32
N GLU A 33 -0.84 -2.43 -7.00
CA GLU A 33 -0.56 -3.59 -6.14
C GLU A 33 -1.54 -4.74 -6.43
N TYR A 34 -2.82 -4.45 -6.66
CA TYR A 34 -3.79 -5.46 -7.06
C TYR A 34 -3.43 -6.12 -8.39
N CYS A 35 -3.04 -5.35 -9.40
CA CYS A 35 -2.62 -5.88 -10.68
C CYS A 35 -1.33 -6.71 -10.55
N ASN A 36 -0.39 -6.28 -9.72
CA ASN A 36 0.85 -6.99 -9.46
C ASN A 36 0.59 -8.33 -8.78
N LEU A 37 -0.22 -8.32 -7.70
CA LEU A 37 -0.63 -9.53 -6.99
C LEU A 37 -1.34 -10.53 -7.93
N LYS A 38 -2.22 -10.03 -8.80
CA LYS A 38 -2.90 -10.85 -9.80
C LYS A 38 -1.94 -11.50 -10.81
N ALA A 39 -0.85 -10.82 -11.16
CA ALA A 39 0.14 -11.33 -12.12
C ALA A 39 1.04 -12.42 -11.53
N ILE A 40 1.33 -12.36 -10.22
CA ILE A 40 2.20 -13.33 -9.55
C ILE A 40 1.47 -14.61 -9.12
N VAL A 41 0.16 -14.53 -8.87
CA VAL A 41 -0.65 -15.69 -8.47
C VAL A 41 -1.06 -16.47 -9.73
N PRO A 42 -0.62 -17.73 -9.90
CA PRO A 42 -0.84 -18.48 -11.14
C PRO A 42 -2.32 -18.63 -11.53
N ALA A 43 -3.18 -18.89 -10.54
CA ALA A 43 -4.63 -19.07 -10.74
C ALA A 43 -5.36 -17.79 -11.18
N LEU A 44 -4.71 -16.62 -11.10
CA LEU A 44 -5.29 -15.31 -11.41
C LEU A 44 -4.70 -14.66 -12.66
N ALA A 45 -3.49 -15.05 -13.07
CA ALA A 45 -2.73 -14.40 -14.13
C ALA A 45 -3.47 -14.40 -15.49
N SER A 46 -4.24 -15.44 -15.80
CA SER A 46 -5.00 -15.60 -17.03
C SER A 46 -6.42 -15.00 -16.99
N LYS A 47 -6.94 -14.69 -15.79
CA LYS A 47 -8.34 -14.25 -15.63
C LYS A 47 -8.46 -12.77 -15.98
N GLN A 48 -9.43 -12.37 -16.79
CA GLN A 48 -9.56 -10.96 -17.18
C GLN A 48 -10.18 -10.10 -16.07
N SER A 49 -11.29 -10.55 -15.47
CA SER A 49 -11.98 -9.87 -14.37
C SER A 49 -12.06 -10.76 -13.14
N VAL A 50 -11.54 -10.27 -12.01
CA VAL A 50 -11.60 -10.95 -10.72
C VAL A 50 -11.86 -9.93 -9.63
N THR A 51 -12.66 -10.31 -8.65
CA THR A 51 -13.00 -9.42 -7.53
C THR A 51 -11.80 -9.26 -6.60
N LYS A 52 -11.82 -8.19 -5.81
CA LYS A 52 -10.75 -7.92 -4.86
C LYS A 52 -10.58 -9.05 -3.83
N VAL A 53 -11.70 -9.54 -3.32
CA VAL A 53 -11.74 -10.63 -2.32
C VAL A 53 -11.13 -11.89 -2.91
N THR A 54 -11.56 -12.28 -4.12
CA THR A 54 -11.02 -13.46 -4.82
C THR A 54 -9.51 -13.38 -5.04
N VAL A 55 -8.98 -12.19 -5.37
CA VAL A 55 -7.52 -12.04 -5.55
C VAL A 55 -6.77 -12.31 -4.25
N VAL A 56 -7.31 -11.87 -3.11
CA VAL A 56 -6.71 -12.09 -1.79
C VAL A 56 -6.83 -13.56 -1.38
N GLU A 57 -8.00 -14.17 -1.54
CA GLU A 57 -8.23 -15.58 -1.22
C GLU A 57 -7.29 -16.50 -2.00
N GLU A 58 -7.16 -16.29 -3.31
CA GLU A 58 -6.29 -17.10 -4.16
C GLU A 58 -4.80 -16.84 -3.85
N ALA A 59 -4.45 -15.63 -3.42
CA ALA A 59 -3.09 -15.34 -2.96
C ALA A 59 -2.75 -16.08 -1.66
N ILE A 60 -3.67 -16.18 -0.71
CA ILE A 60 -3.47 -16.93 0.54
C ILE A 60 -3.23 -18.41 0.21
N LYS A 61 -4.09 -19.02 -0.61
CA LYS A 61 -3.91 -20.42 -1.04
C LYS A 61 -2.55 -20.65 -1.69
N TYR A 62 -2.13 -19.74 -2.55
CA TYR A 62 -0.83 -19.87 -3.21
C TYR A 62 0.35 -19.76 -2.23
N ILE A 63 0.24 -18.93 -1.19
CA ILE A 63 1.25 -18.89 -0.11
C ILE A 63 1.29 -20.23 0.63
N ASP A 64 0.14 -20.80 0.98
CA ASP A 64 0.05 -22.08 1.69
C ASP A 64 0.66 -23.22 0.86
N GLU A 65 0.35 -23.28 -0.44
CA GLU A 65 0.95 -24.25 -1.38
C GLU A 65 2.47 -24.14 -1.44
N LEU A 66 3.00 -22.92 -1.53
CA LEU A 66 4.45 -22.68 -1.54
C LEU A 66 5.09 -23.08 -0.21
N GLN A 67 4.46 -22.76 0.91
CA GLN A 67 4.93 -23.14 2.24
C GLN A 67 4.97 -24.65 2.40
N MET A 68 3.90 -25.36 2.02
CA MET A 68 3.84 -26.81 2.02
C MET A 68 4.92 -27.43 1.14
N ALA A 69 5.14 -26.89 -0.06
CA ALA A 69 6.18 -27.36 -0.97
C ALA A 69 7.60 -27.16 -0.38
N LEU A 70 7.85 -26.03 0.28
CA LEU A 70 9.12 -25.76 0.94
C LEU A 70 9.34 -26.68 2.14
N CYS A 71 8.35 -26.81 3.03
CA CYS A 71 8.39 -27.72 4.16
C CYS A 71 8.61 -29.16 3.70
N GLY A 72 7.83 -29.62 2.72
CA GLY A 72 7.97 -30.96 2.16
C GLY A 72 9.39 -31.22 1.65
N ARG A 73 10.03 -30.24 1.00
CA ARG A 73 11.43 -30.35 0.60
C ARG A 73 12.40 -30.40 1.77
N LEU A 74 12.24 -29.54 2.77
CA LEU A 74 13.14 -29.53 3.92
C LEU A 74 13.05 -30.86 4.69
N TYR A 75 11.84 -31.26 5.07
CA TYR A 75 11.63 -32.49 5.84
C TYR A 75 11.87 -33.78 5.04
N ALA A 76 11.67 -33.79 3.72
CA ALA A 76 12.04 -34.95 2.90
C ALA A 76 13.56 -35.11 2.73
N ASN A 77 14.34 -34.03 2.83
CA ASN A 77 15.80 -34.11 2.80
C ASN A 77 16.39 -34.46 4.19
N ASP A 78 15.65 -34.24 5.27
CA ASP A 78 16.06 -34.56 6.64
C ASP A 78 15.75 -36.02 7.02
N HIS A 79 14.97 -36.77 6.22
CA HIS A 79 14.48 -38.12 6.54
C HIS A 79 15.35 -39.30 6.05
N GLU A 80 16.59 -39.08 5.60
CA GLU A 80 17.55 -40.19 5.42
C GLU A 80 18.27 -40.58 6.71
N LYS A 81 18.11 -39.85 7.82
CA LYS A 81 18.67 -40.24 9.11
C LYS A 81 17.71 -39.94 10.25
N ASP A 82 17.36 -41.02 10.94
CA ASP A 82 16.82 -41.09 12.28
C ASP A 82 15.29 -41.10 12.42
N GLU A 83 14.83 -42.25 12.90
CA GLU A 83 13.51 -42.49 13.45
C GLU A 83 13.18 -41.54 14.62
N VAL A 84 11.87 -41.44 14.88
CA VAL A 84 11.22 -40.93 16.10
C VAL A 84 11.03 -39.40 16.16
N SER A 85 9.84 -38.94 15.79
CA SER A 85 8.79 -38.61 16.77
C SER A 85 7.56 -38.08 16.03
N ALA A 86 6.39 -38.55 16.44
CA ALA A 86 5.11 -38.35 15.80
C ALA A 86 4.79 -36.88 15.46
N PRO A 87 3.98 -36.62 14.41
CA PRO A 87 3.47 -35.29 14.16
C PRO A 87 2.64 -34.87 15.37
N TYR A 88 3.10 -33.82 16.06
CA TYR A 88 2.32 -33.08 17.02
C TYR A 88 1.15 -32.42 16.27
N MET A 89 0.08 -33.20 16.06
CA MET A 89 -1.26 -32.66 15.93
C MET A 89 -1.57 -32.07 17.30
N ALA A 90 -1.22 -30.79 17.46
CA ALA A 90 -1.60 -30.00 18.61
C ALA A 90 -3.11 -30.13 18.77
N THR A 91 -3.50 -30.93 19.75
CA THR A 91 -4.83 -30.95 20.32
C THR A 91 -5.28 -29.51 20.54
N VAL A 92 -6.49 -29.23 20.10
CA VAL A 92 -7.27 -28.04 20.43
C VAL A 92 -7.13 -27.70 21.92
N GLU A 93 -6.18 -26.82 22.24
CA GLU A 93 -6.09 -26.21 23.55
C GLU A 93 -7.14 -25.09 23.57
N GLU A 94 -8.21 -25.40 24.29
CA GLU A 94 -9.28 -24.53 24.71
C GLU A 94 -8.72 -23.15 25.12
N CYS A 95 -8.82 -22.18 24.22
CA CYS A 95 -8.57 -20.78 24.54
C CYS A 95 -9.66 -20.29 25.48
N SER A 96 -9.47 -20.56 26.78
CA SER A 96 -10.10 -19.83 27.87
C SER A 96 -9.73 -18.36 27.72
N TYR A 97 -10.68 -17.56 27.25
CA TYR A 97 -10.54 -16.10 27.20
C TYR A 97 -10.41 -15.58 28.63
N PRO A 98 -9.33 -14.86 28.99
CA PRO A 98 -9.34 -14.11 30.23
C PRO A 98 -10.45 -13.05 30.16
N GLU A 99 -11.25 -13.02 31.21
CA GLU A 99 -12.35 -12.11 31.48
C GLU A 99 -12.00 -10.65 31.11
N PRO A 100 -12.89 -9.91 30.41
CA PRO A 100 -12.63 -8.52 30.07
C PRO A 100 -12.61 -7.65 31.33
N SER A 101 -11.42 -7.14 31.65
CA SER A 101 -11.13 -6.18 32.72
C SER A 101 -12.05 -4.94 32.69
N PRO A 102 -12.42 -4.36 33.84
CA PRO A 102 -13.42 -3.30 33.93
C PRO A 102 -13.04 -2.03 33.16
N ARG A 103 -14.06 -1.39 32.57
CA ARG A 103 -13.95 -0.11 31.85
C ARG A 103 -13.22 0.95 32.70
N PRO A 104 -12.24 1.67 32.13
CA PRO A 104 -11.72 2.89 32.75
C PRO A 104 -12.84 3.89 32.95
N GLN A 105 -13.02 4.34 34.19
CA GLN A 105 -13.92 5.43 34.55
C GLN A 105 -13.46 6.73 33.89
N GLU A 106 -14.42 7.59 33.58
CA GLU A 106 -14.23 8.86 32.88
C GLU A 106 -13.17 9.73 33.57
N ILE A 107 -12.01 9.87 32.93
CA ILE A 107 -11.05 10.91 33.28
C ILE A 107 -11.56 12.19 32.64
N LEU A 108 -12.09 13.09 33.48
CA LEU A 108 -12.31 14.49 33.13
C LEU A 108 -10.99 15.06 32.58
N VAL A 109 -10.95 15.34 31.29
CA VAL A 109 -9.84 16.10 30.70
C VAL A 109 -10.08 17.56 31.02
N GLU A 110 -9.38 18.06 32.04
CA GLU A 110 -9.25 19.49 32.30
C GLU A 110 -8.58 20.14 31.08
N VAL A 111 -9.34 20.95 30.35
CA VAL A 111 -8.89 21.66 29.17
C VAL A 111 -7.94 22.77 29.62
N ASN A 112 -6.63 22.53 29.54
CA ASN A 112 -5.63 23.60 29.61
C ASN A 112 -5.50 24.27 28.23
N PRO A 113 -5.89 25.54 28.05
CA PRO A 113 -5.83 26.20 26.75
C PRO A 113 -4.56 27.05 26.66
N HIS A 114 -3.42 26.44 26.34
CA HIS A 114 -2.30 27.23 25.82
C HIS A 114 -1.38 26.41 24.93
N TYR A 115 -1.76 26.27 23.66
CA TYR A 115 -0.85 25.83 22.61
C TYR A 115 -0.88 26.86 21.47
N ASP A 116 0.22 27.61 21.33
CA ASP A 116 0.46 28.56 20.25
C ASP A 116 1.18 27.86 19.09
N PRO A 117 0.60 27.77 17.88
CA PRO A 117 1.20 27.05 16.76
C PRO A 117 2.25 27.86 15.97
N ARG A 118 2.77 28.99 16.47
CA ARG A 118 3.77 29.80 15.75
C ARG A 118 5.21 29.45 16.09
N CYS A 119 5.75 28.39 15.48
CA CYS A 119 7.20 28.26 15.22
C CYS A 119 7.45 27.15 14.17
N HIS A 120 7.26 27.40 12.87
CA HIS A 120 8.33 27.69 11.90
C HIS A 120 9.71 27.05 12.17
N SER A 121 10.08 26.04 11.37
CA SER A 121 11.30 26.17 10.56
C SER A 121 11.26 25.25 9.34
N GLN A 122 11.36 25.88 8.17
CA GLN A 122 11.40 25.26 6.86
C GLN A 122 12.80 24.68 6.63
N LYS A 123 12.90 23.42 6.20
CA LYS A 123 14.06 22.92 5.45
C LYS A 123 13.61 22.54 4.05
N THR A 124 13.93 23.41 3.11
CA THR A 124 13.83 23.17 1.68
C THR A 124 14.92 22.18 1.27
N VAL A 125 14.53 21.04 0.71
CA VAL A 125 15.47 20.14 0.01
C VAL A 125 15.20 20.29 -1.48
N ASN A 126 16.17 20.89 -2.15
CA ASN A 126 16.19 21.12 -3.59
C ASN A 126 16.19 19.77 -4.34
N THR A 127 15.25 19.56 -5.26
CA THR A 127 15.33 18.46 -6.24
C THR A 127 15.76 19.03 -7.58
N LYS A 128 16.93 18.57 -8.06
CA LYS A 128 17.46 18.93 -9.38
C LYS A 128 16.59 18.31 -10.46
N THR A 129 16.06 19.17 -11.32
CA THR A 129 15.46 18.87 -12.61
C THR A 129 16.53 18.27 -13.53
N VAL A 130 16.31 17.05 -14.05
CA VAL A 130 17.10 16.53 -15.17
C VAL A 130 16.22 16.56 -16.40
N ASN A 131 16.69 17.31 -17.40
CA ASN A 131 15.98 17.70 -18.60
C ASN A 131 15.63 16.50 -19.51
N ALA A 132 14.45 16.61 -20.13
CA ALA A 132 13.99 15.78 -21.22
C ALA A 132 14.88 15.96 -22.46
N LYS A 133 15.28 14.83 -23.08
CA LYS A 133 15.90 14.82 -24.40
C LYS A 133 14.88 14.28 -25.40
N THR A 134 14.20 15.20 -26.07
CA THR A 134 13.35 14.95 -27.24
C THR A 134 14.23 14.47 -28.38
N VAL A 135 14.01 13.26 -28.88
CA VAL A 135 14.62 12.78 -30.12
C VAL A 135 13.55 12.76 -31.20
N ASN A 136 13.62 13.72 -32.11
CA ASN A 136 12.80 13.77 -33.31
C ASN A 136 13.19 12.61 -34.24
N ALA A 137 12.25 11.70 -34.51
CA ALA A 137 12.39 10.70 -35.57
C ALA A 137 11.79 11.24 -36.87
N LYS A 138 12.61 11.20 -37.91
CA LYS A 138 12.37 11.70 -39.26
C LYS A 138 11.29 10.92 -40.01
N THR A 139 10.58 11.67 -40.83
CA THR A 139 9.76 11.30 -41.98
C THR A 139 10.42 10.24 -42.88
N VAL A 140 9.66 9.19 -43.24
CA VAL A 140 9.84 8.47 -44.52
C VAL A 140 8.44 8.17 -45.07
N LYS A 141 8.06 8.94 -46.11
CA LYS A 141 6.97 8.57 -47.03
C LYS A 141 7.54 7.53 -47.98
N SER A 142 7.05 6.30 -47.93
CA SER A 142 7.26 5.33 -49.01
C SER A 142 5.99 5.23 -49.83
N ASP A 143 6.05 5.92 -50.97
CA ASP A 143 5.16 5.82 -52.11
C ASP A 143 5.30 4.44 -52.76
N SER A 144 4.18 3.77 -53.01
CA SER A 144 4.14 2.57 -53.87
C SER A 144 2.75 2.46 -54.51
N ARG A 145 2.49 3.34 -55.48
CA ARG A 145 1.60 3.06 -56.59
C ARG A 145 2.43 2.65 -57.79
N LYS A 146 2.22 1.44 -58.33
CA LYS A 146 1.84 1.21 -59.74
C LYS A 146 1.67 -0.29 -60.06
N PRO A 147 1.06 -0.60 -61.21
CA PRO A 147 -0.23 -1.29 -61.35
C PRO A 147 -0.14 -2.81 -61.39
#